data_AF-A0A843KC10-F1
#
_entry.id   AF-A0A843KC10-F1
#
_cell.length_a   1.000
_cell.length_b   1.000
_cell.length_c   1.000
_cell.angle_alpha   90.00
_cell.angle_beta   90.00
_cell.angle_gamma   90.00
#
_symmetry.space_group_name_H-M   'P 1'
#
loop_
_entity.id
_entity.type
_entity.pdbx_description
1 polymer ?
#
loop_
_entity_poly.entity_id
_entity_poly.type
_entity_poly.pdbx_seq_one_letter_code
_entity_poly.pdbx_strand_id
1 'polypeptide(L)'
;MRLLVASLPDPASVNLRDRLLEAAEWSEDGEYQGRKCYWLRDMLMISEDQLHLHLDHVDRTIGETLGVQIDEVVFLSKHRAA
;
A
#
# COMPACT_ATOMS: atom_id res chain seq x y z
N MET A 1 0.10 12.94 2.09
CA MET A 1 1.00 11.84 1.67
C MET A 1 0.29 10.94 0.65
N ARG A 2 1.04 10.28 -0.26
CA ARG A 2 0.48 9.25 -1.15
C ARG A 2 0.54 7.88 -0.47
N LEU A 3 -0.59 7.18 -0.45
CA LEU A 3 -0.69 5.81 0.06
C LEU A 3 -0.69 4.82 -1.13
N LEU A 4 0.30 3.95 -1.21
CA LEU A 4 0.36 2.84 -2.14
C LEU A 4 -0.19 1.59 -1.45
N VAL A 5 -1.21 0.97 -2.05
CA VAL A 5 -1.85 -0.22 -1.49
C VAL A 5 -1.56 -1.42 -2.38
N ALA A 6 -0.87 -2.41 -1.82
CA ALA A 6 -0.64 -3.69 -2.47
C ALA A 6 -1.59 -4.76 -1.92
N SER A 7 -2.44 -5.34 -2.78
CA SER A 7 -3.32 -6.46 -2.41
C SER A 7 -2.56 -7.78 -2.56
N LEU A 8 -2.33 -8.49 -1.45
CA LEU A 8 -1.64 -9.79 -1.44
C LEU A 8 -2.34 -10.88 -2.28
N PRO A 9 -3.69 -10.93 -2.39
CA PRO A 9 -4.36 -11.87 -3.29
C PRO A 9 -4.20 -11.57 -4.79
N ASP A 10 -3.59 -10.43 -5.16
CA ASP A 10 -3.36 -10.03 -6.55
C ASP A 10 -1.86 -10.15 -6.91
N PRO A 11 -1.45 -11.20 -7.64
CA PRO A 11 -0.04 -11.40 -8.01
C PRO A 11 0.59 -10.23 -8.78
N ALA A 12 -0.19 -9.48 -9.57
CA ALA A 12 0.33 -8.31 -10.27
C ALA A 12 0.63 -7.16 -9.30
N SER A 13 -0.22 -6.99 -8.28
CA SER A 13 -0.02 -6.03 -7.20
C SER A 13 1.26 -6.32 -6.41
N VAL A 14 1.45 -7.59 -6.02
CA VAL A 14 2.66 -8.05 -5.32
C VAL A 14 3.90 -7.84 -6.18
N ASN A 15 3.86 -8.18 -7.48
CA ASN A 15 4.99 -7.95 -8.38
C ASN A 15 5.33 -6.45 -8.49
N LEU A 16 4.33 -5.58 -8.66
CA LEU A 16 4.56 -4.13 -8.71
C LEU A 16 5.17 -3.59 -7.40
N ARG A 17 4.63 -4.03 -6.25
CA ARG A 17 5.16 -3.71 -4.93
C ARG A 17 6.64 -4.07 -4.83
N ASP A 18 6.98 -5.32 -5.15
CA ASP A 18 8.34 -5.83 -5.02
C ASP A 18 9.32 -5.06 -5.93
N ARG A 19 8.92 -4.77 -7.18
CA ARG A 19 9.73 -3.94 -8.09
C ARG A 19 9.90 -2.51 -7.60
N LEU A 20 8.89 -1.91 -6.96
CA LEU A 20 9.00 -0.57 -6.37
C LEU A 20 9.93 -0.56 -5.16
N LEU A 21 9.88 -1.60 -4.32
CA LEU A 21 10.78 -1.78 -3.17
C LEU A 21 12.23 -2.01 -3.60
N GLU A 22 12.45 -2.72 -4.71
CA GLU A 22 13.80 -2.92 -5.29
C GLU A 22 14.37 -1.66 -5.94
N ALA A 23 13.52 -0.76 -6.45
CA ALA A 23 13.94 0.41 -7.22
C ALA A 23 14.46 1.58 -6.37
N ALA A 24 14.29 1.55 -5.06
CA ALA A 24 14.69 2.63 -4.15
C ALA A 24 14.96 2.13 -2.73
N GLU A 25 15.63 2.94 -1.91
CA GLU A 25 15.84 2.64 -0.49
C GLU A 25 14.61 3.08 0.32
N TRP A 26 13.73 2.12 0.61
CA TRP A 26 12.56 2.35 1.49
C TRP A 26 12.93 2.13 2.95
N SER A 27 12.38 2.96 3.84
CA SER A 27 12.48 2.77 5.29
C SER A 27 11.36 1.84 5.78
N GLU A 28 11.73 0.80 6.52
CA GLU A 28 10.79 -0.09 7.21
C GLU A 28 10.44 0.45 8.59
N ASP A 29 9.71 1.57 8.65
CA ASP A 29 9.35 2.23 9.90
C ASP A 29 7.86 2.09 10.20
N GLY A 30 7.48 1.12 11.02
CA GLY A 30 6.10 0.93 11.44
C GLY A 30 5.46 -0.34 10.90
N GLU A 31 4.33 -0.67 11.51
CA GLU A 31 3.61 -1.91 11.28
C GLU A 31 2.11 -1.64 11.22
N TYR A 32 1.44 -2.26 10.26
CA TYR A 32 -0.01 -2.22 10.12
C TYR A 32 -0.54 -3.65 9.94
N GLN A 33 -1.46 -4.06 10.82
CA GLN A 33 -2.01 -5.42 10.86
C GLN A 33 -0.94 -6.54 10.83
N GLY A 34 0.16 -6.40 11.58
CA GLY A 34 1.22 -7.42 11.58
C GLY A 34 2.18 -7.36 10.39
N ARG A 35 2.07 -6.34 9.52
CA ARG A 35 2.88 -6.19 8.29
C ARG A 35 3.67 -4.90 8.31
N LYS A 36 4.89 -4.96 7.78
CA LYS A 36 5.76 -3.80 7.64
C LYS A 36 5.12 -2.74 6.75
N CYS A 37 5.21 -1.49 7.20
CA CYS A 37 4.96 -0.32 6.38
C CYS A 37 6.29 0.16 5.79
N TYR A 38 6.25 0.59 4.53
CA TYR A 38 7.43 1.09 3.84
C TYR A 38 7.27 2.56 3.51
N TRP A 39 8.29 3.36 3.81
CA TRP A 39 8.27 4.81 3.63
C TRP A 39 9.35 5.27 2.67
N LEU A 40 8.97 6.17 1.77
CA LEU A 40 9.90 6.85 0.87
C LEU A 40 9.39 8.26 0.59
N ARG A 41 10.03 9.26 1.19
CA ARG A 41 9.67 10.69 1.06
C ARG A 41 8.21 10.93 1.47
N ASP A 42 7.35 11.25 0.49
CA ASP A 42 5.92 11.53 0.66
C ASP A 42 5.05 10.32 0.27
N MET A 43 5.62 9.13 0.26
CA MET A 43 4.96 7.87 -0.06
C MET A 43 5.00 6.91 1.12
N LEU A 44 3.85 6.34 1.41
CA LEU A 44 3.65 5.22 2.32
C LEU A 44 3.16 4.03 1.51
N MET A 45 3.76 2.87 1.68
CA MET A 45 3.33 1.63 1.05
C MET A 45 2.94 0.61 2.11
N ILE A 46 1.75 0.02 1.93
CA ILE A 46 1.21 -1.04 2.79
C ILE A 46 0.85 -2.28 1.96
N SER A 47 0.69 -3.40 2.64
CA SER A 47 0.13 -4.63 2.06
C SER A 47 -1.15 -5.04 2.78
N GLU A 48 -2.16 -5.44 2.01
CA GLU A 48 -3.48 -5.83 2.50
C GLU A 48 -3.84 -7.26 2.10
N ASP A 49 -4.52 -8.00 2.98
CA ASP A 49 -5.00 -9.37 2.71
C ASP A 49 -6.24 -9.40 1.82
N GLN A 50 -6.88 -8.25 1.62
CA GLN A 50 -8.09 -8.13 0.83
C GLN A 50 -7.80 -7.48 -0.52
N LEU A 51 -8.65 -7.79 -1.50
CA LEU A 51 -8.67 -7.06 -2.75
C LEU A 51 -9.12 -5.62 -2.48
N HIS A 52 -8.50 -4.68 -3.18
CA HIS A 52 -8.82 -3.25 -3.07
C HIS A 52 -10.30 -2.91 -3.25
N LEU A 53 -11.07 -3.75 -3.96
CA LEU A 53 -12.52 -3.61 -4.13
C LEU A 53 -13.32 -3.68 -2.81
N HIS A 54 -12.70 -4.14 -1.71
CA HIS A 54 -13.33 -4.27 -0.40
C HIS A 54 -12.69 -3.35 0.66
N LEU A 55 -11.75 -2.49 0.26
CA LEU A 55 -11.02 -1.60 1.16
C LEU A 55 -11.72 -0.24 1.28
N ASP A 56 -12.93 -0.25 1.84
CA ASP A 56 -13.66 0.99 2.12
C ASP A 56 -12.90 1.83 3.17
N HIS A 57 -12.78 3.13 2.91
CA HIS A 57 -12.17 4.11 3.83
C HIS A 57 -10.70 3.82 4.22
N VAL A 58 -9.94 3.12 3.36
CA VAL A 58 -8.54 2.74 3.63
C VAL A 58 -7.65 3.94 3.97
N ASP A 59 -7.83 5.06 3.30
CA ASP A 59 -7.14 6.33 3.56
C ASP A 59 -7.32 6.78 5.00
N ARG A 60 -8.56 6.77 5.49
CA ARG A 60 -8.92 7.15 6.85
C ARG A 60 -8.39 6.15 7.87
N THR A 61 -8.60 4.86 7.64
CA THR A 61 -8.16 3.81 8.56
C THR A 61 -6.63 3.84 8.74
N ILE A 62 -5.88 3.96 7.65
CA ILE A 62 -4.42 4.03 7.69
C ILE A 62 -3.96 5.35 8.31
N GLY A 63 -4.59 6.46 7.93
CA GLY A 63 -4.25 7.77 8.48
C GLY A 63 -4.45 7.85 9.99
N GLU A 64 -5.55 7.30 10.50
CA GLU A 64 -5.83 7.22 11.94
C GLU A 64 -4.86 6.26 12.66
N THR A 65 -4.57 5.10 12.06
CA THR A 65 -3.71 4.08 12.69
C THR A 65 -2.25 4.51 12.79
N LEU A 66 -1.73 5.15 11.74
CA LEU A 66 -0.32 5.55 11.66
C LEU A 66 -0.09 7.02 12.02
N GLY A 67 -1.16 7.78 12.34
CA GLY A 67 -1.06 9.19 12.71
C GLY A 67 -0.62 10.10 11.56
N VAL A 68 -1.03 9.79 10.32
CA VAL A 68 -0.61 10.49 9.11
C VAL A 68 -1.80 10.97 8.28
N GLN A 69 -1.61 12.07 7.53
CA GLN A 69 -2.62 12.55 6.59
C GLN A 69 -2.38 11.98 5.20
N ILE A 70 -3.37 11.25 4.68
CA ILE A 70 -3.37 10.69 3.33
C ILE A 70 -4.09 11.68 2.39
N ASP A 71 -3.41 12.10 1.33
CA ASP A 71 -3.97 13.03 0.32
C ASP A 71 -4.39 12.29 -0.96
N GLU A 72 -3.77 11.13 -1.23
CA GLU A 72 -3.99 10.33 -2.43
C GLU A 72 -3.80 8.85 -2.12
N VAL A 73 -4.64 7.99 -2.72
CA VAL A 73 -4.51 6.53 -2.65
C VAL A 73 -4.25 5.97 -4.05
N VAL A 74 -3.19 5.19 -4.17
CA VAL A 74 -2.77 4.51 -5.41
C VAL A 74 -2.86 3.00 -5.19
N PHE A 75 -3.84 2.37 -5.82
CA PHE A 75 -3.98 0.92 -5.78
C PHE A 75 -3.08 0.27 -6.83
N LEU A 76 -2.17 -0.59 -6.38
CA LEU A 76 -1.42 -1.46 -7.28
C LEU A 76 -2.34 -2.64 -7.61
N SER A 77 -2.83 -2.75 -8.84
CA SER A 77 -3.68 -3.88 -9.20
C SER A 77 -3.61 -4.29 -10.66
N LYS A 78 -3.89 -5.56 -10.93
CA LYS A 78 -4.11 -6.07 -12.29
C LYS A 78 -5.35 -5.46 -12.92
N HIS A 79 -5.25 -5.20 -14.21
CA HIS A 79 -6.41 -5.07 -15.07
C HIS A 79 -6.77 -6.43 -15.67
N ARG A 80 -8.06 -6.77 -15.73
CA ARG A 80 -8.57 -7.98 -16.40
C ARG A 80 -9.68 -7.56 -17.36
N ALA A 81 -9.45 -7.75 -18.66
CA ALA A 81 -10.45 -7.60 -19.72
C ALA A 81 -10.67 -8.97 -20.39
N ALA A 82 -11.90 -9.22 -20.86
CA ALA A 82 -12.31 -10.45 -21.56
C ALA A 82 -12.53 -10.16 -23.05
#